data_AF-A0A5A9FDF9-F1
#
_entry.id   AF-A0A5A9FDF9-F1
#
_cell.length_a   1.000
_cell.length_b   1.000
_cell.length_c   1.000
_cell.angle_alpha   90.00
_cell.angle_beta   90.00
_cell.angle_gamma   90.00
#
_symmetry.space_group_name_H-M   'P 1'
#
loop_
_entity.id
_entity.type
_entity.pdbx_description
1 polymer ?
#
loop_
_entity_poly.entity_id
_entity_poly.type
_entity_poly.pdbx_seq_one_letter_code
_entity_poly.pdbx_strand_id
1 'polypeptide(L)' 'MGRFEGEVGTFYADDCVKGRPVKTRFLWLDTHTASPRWEQAMSADGGESWETNWTMDFKRAEAGAGAGEFVVASGTGAA' A
#
# COMPACT_ATOMS: atom_id res chain seq x y z
N MET A 1 10.96 3.73 -7.57
CA MET A 1 11.35 2.41 -8.13
C MET A 1 10.47 1.34 -7.50
N GLY A 2 10.05 0.31 -8.22
CA GLY A 2 9.32 -0.80 -7.62
C GLY A 2 9.04 -1.95 -8.58
N ARG A 3 8.80 -3.13 -8.02
CA ARG A 3 8.49 -4.34 -8.77
C ARG A 3 7.67 -5.32 -7.93
N PHE A 4 7.07 -6.28 -8.61
CA PHE A 4 6.53 -7.48 -7.99
C PHE A 4 7.58 -8.59 -7.98
N GLU A 5 7.66 -9.29 -6.86
CA GLU A 5 8.40 -10.54 -6.70
C GLU A 5 7.42 -11.58 -6.16
N GLY A 6 7.00 -12.49 -7.06
CA GLY A 6 5.88 -13.38 -6.78
C GLY A 6 4.61 -12.58 -6.50
N GLU A 7 4.07 -12.75 -5.30
CA GLU A 7 2.79 -12.16 -4.89
C GLU A 7 2.97 -10.87 -4.07
N VAL A 8 4.21 -10.42 -3.89
CA VAL A 8 4.55 -9.23 -3.13
C VAL A 8 5.04 -8.13 -4.06
N GLY A 9 4.33 -7.01 -4.08
CA GLY A 9 4.75 -5.79 -4.76
C GLY A 9 5.45 -4.86 -3.79
N THR A 10 6.69 -4.45 -4.08
CA THR A 10 7.41 -3.47 -3.26
C THR A 10 7.77 -2.25 -4.09
N PHE A 11 7.37 -1.08 -3.61
CA PHE A 11 7.59 0.20 -4.28
C PHE A 11 8.17 1.22 -3.30
N TYR A 12 9.10 2.04 -3.78
CA TYR A 12 9.76 3.07 -3.01
C TYR A 12 9.62 4.43 -3.70
N ALA A 13 9.40 5.45 -2.88
CA ALA A 13 9.40 6.86 -3.24
C ALA A 13 10.21 7.67 -2.22
N ASP A 14 10.83 8.75 -2.66
CA ASP A 14 11.37 9.78 -1.77
C ASP A 14 10.29 10.84 -1.56
N ASP A 15 10.12 11.30 -0.33
CA ASP A 15 9.07 12.24 0.08
C ASP A 15 9.61 13.24 1.12
N CYS A 16 8.80 14.21 1.51
CA CYS A 16 9.13 15.24 2.49
C CYS A 16 8.00 15.43 3.50
N VAL A 17 8.22 15.04 4.75
CA VAL A 17 7.26 15.26 5.85
C VAL A 17 7.73 16.45 6.69
N LYS A 18 6.93 17.52 6.70
CA LYS A 18 7.25 18.77 7.42
C LYS A 18 8.63 19.34 7.04
N GLY A 19 8.97 19.25 5.76
CA GLY A 19 10.25 19.73 5.21
C GLY A 19 11.47 18.84 5.50
N ARG A 20 11.27 17.67 6.12
CA ARG A 20 12.34 16.68 6.32
C ARG A 20 12.23 15.57 5.28
N PRO A 21 13.31 15.23 4.56
CA PRO A 21 13.31 14.09 3.65
C PRO A 21 12.97 12.81 4.40
N VAL A 22 12.07 12.01 3.83
CA VAL A 22 11.74 10.66 4.28
C VAL A 22 11.72 9.74 3.07
N LYS A 23 11.95 8.45 3.30
CA LYS A 23 11.61 7.43 2.29
C LYS A 23 10.24 6.85 2.60
N THR A 24 9.47 6.62 1.56
CA THR A 24 8.17 5.95 1.64
C THR A 24 8.26 4.62 0.92
N ARG A 25 7.75 3.55 1.55
CA ARG A 25 7.62 2.21 0.98
C ARG A 25 6.16 1.83 0.92
N PHE A 26 5.75 1.31 -0.21
CA PHE A 26 4.45 0.69 -0.41
C PHE A 26 4.61 -0.80 -0.63
N LEU A 27 3.85 -1.60 0.13
CA LEU A 27 3.76 -3.03 -0.04
C LEU A 27 2.38 -3.41 -0.56
N TRP A 28 2.34 -4.21 -1.62
CA TRP A 28 1.18 -4.97 -2.03
C TRP A 28 1.38 -6.40 -1.57
N LEU A 29 0.49 -6.90 -0.72
CA LEU A 29 0.51 -8.21 -0.09
C LEU A 29 -0.75 -8.98 -0.48
N ASP A 30 -0.68 -10.31 -0.37
CA ASP A 30 -1.80 -11.23 -0.61
C ASP A 30 -2.49 -10.99 -1.97
N THR A 31 -1.71 -10.58 -2.97
CA THR A 31 -2.22 -10.14 -4.29
C THR A 31 -2.85 -11.26 -5.11
N HIS A 32 -2.62 -12.51 -4.72
CA HIS A 32 -3.25 -13.70 -5.29
C HIS A 32 -4.67 -13.97 -4.74
N THR A 33 -5.09 -13.26 -3.69
CA THR A 33 -6.39 -13.47 -3.04
C THR A 33 -7.44 -12.48 -3.52
N ALA A 34 -8.71 -12.75 -3.20
CA ALA A 34 -9.79 -11.78 -3.42
C ALA A 34 -9.74 -10.57 -2.46
N SER A 35 -8.84 -10.59 -1.47
CA SER A 35 -8.68 -9.55 -0.46
C SER A 35 -7.21 -9.10 -0.33
N PRO A 36 -6.62 -8.47 -1.36
CA PRO A 36 -5.25 -8.01 -1.26
C PRO A 36 -5.11 -6.93 -0.18
N ARG A 37 -3.92 -6.86 0.40
CA ARG A 37 -3.58 -5.87 1.43
C ARG A 37 -2.53 -4.91 0.89
N TRP A 38 -2.65 -3.66 1.27
CA TRP A 38 -1.66 -2.63 0.97
C TRP A 38 -1.17 -1.97 2.24
N GLU A 39 0.13 -1.72 2.32
CA GLU A 39 0.72 -1.02 3.45
C GLU A 39 1.63 0.10 2.97
N GLN A 40 1.59 1.22 3.68
CA GLN A 40 2.56 2.30 3.58
C GLN A 40 3.42 2.31 4.83
N ALA A 41 4.73 2.41 4.63
CA ALA A 41 5.66 2.70 5.68
C ALA A 41 6.54 3.89 5.33
N MET A 42 6.92 4.67 6.33
CA MET A 42 7.89 5.76 6.19
C MET A 42 9.18 5.43 6.95
N SER A 43 10.28 5.97 6.45
CA SER A 43 11.60 5.86 7.04
C SER A 43 12.23 7.25 7.12
N ALA A 44 12.62 7.64 8.32
CA ALA A 44 13.33 8.90 8.59
C ALA A 44 14.85 8.76 8.55
N ASP A 45 15.37 7.53 8.46
CA ASP A 45 16.80 7.19 8.49
C ASP A 45 17.32 6.70 7.12
N GLY A 46 16.63 7.04 6.04
CA GLY A 46 17.08 6.71 4.69
C GLY A 46 16.85 5.25 4.28
N GLY A 47 15.99 4.53 5.01
CA GLY A 47 15.53 3.19 4.69
C GLY A 47 16.10 2.09 5.59
N GLU A 48 16.81 2.43 6.66
CA GLU A 48 17.36 1.47 7.62
C GLU A 48 16.26 0.88 8.49
N SER A 49 15.32 1.71 8.95
CA SER A 49 14.11 1.29 9.65
C SER A 49 12.85 1.87 9.00
N TRP A 50 11.73 1.16 9.18
CA TRP A 50 10.45 1.49 8.54
C TRP A 50 9.32 1.41 9.56
N GLU A 51 8.52 2.47 9.64
CA GLU A 51 7.29 2.52 10.44
C GLU A 51 6.09 2.45 9.51
N THR A 52 5.30 1.37 9.61
CA THR A 52 4.02 1.27 8.89
C THR A 52 3.02 2.24 9.51
N ASN A 53 2.64 3.26 8.74
CA ASN A 53 1.73 4.31 9.19
C ASN A 53 0.33 4.21 8.58
N TRP A 54 0.17 3.40 7.52
CA TRP A 54 -1.11 3.16 6.88
C TRP A 54 -1.23 1.73 6.39
N THR A 55 -2.39 1.12 6.63
CA THR A 55 -2.76 -0.17 6.06
C THR A 55 -4.14 -0.09 5.42
N MET A 56 -4.33 -0.74 4.29
CA MET A 56 -5.62 -0.91 3.61
C MET A 56 -5.85 -2.36 3.25
N ASP A 57 -7.05 -2.85 3.55
CA ASP A 57 -7.51 -4.15 3.05
C ASP A 57 -8.54 -3.89 1.93
N PHE A 58 -8.34 -4.56 0.80
CA PHE A 58 -9.23 -4.48 -0.35
C PHE A 58 -10.17 -5.67 -0.37
N LYS A 59 -11.34 -5.50 -0.99
CA LYS A 59 -12.24 -6.59 -1.37
C LYS A 59 -12.78 -6.32 -2.76
N ARG A 60 -12.85 -7.37 -3.58
CA ARG A 60 -13.59 -7.31 -4.85
C ARG A 60 -15.06 -7.03 -4.54
N ALA A 61 -15.66 -6.03 -5.16
CA ALA A 61 -17.10 -5.87 -5.06
C ALA A 61 -17.77 -7.00 -5.83
N GLU A 62 -18.83 -7.54 -5.25
CA GLU A 62 -19.74 -8.42 -5.96
C GLU A 62 -20.23 -7.70 -7.22
N ALA A 63 -20.21 -8.39 -8.37
CA ALA A 63 -20.77 -7.87 -9.60
C ALA A 63 -22.29 -7.75 -9.43
N GLY A 64 -22.76 -6.58 -8.99
CA GLY A 64 -24.17 -6.23 -9.05
C GLY A 64 -24.61 -6.20 -10.51
N ALA A 65 -25.83 -6.70 -10.78
CA ALA A 65 -26.43 -6.67 -12.11
C ALA A 65 -26.56 -5.22 -12.59
N GLY A 66 -25.56 -4.74 -13.33
CA GLY A 66 -25.57 -3.43 -13.98
C GLY A 66 -24.67 -2.36 -13.37
N ALA A 67 -23.39 -2.64 -13.12
CA ALA A 67 -22.28 -1.67 -13.28
C ALA A 67 -20.96 -2.42 -12.95
N GLY A 68 -19.86 -2.00 -13.57
CA GLY A 68 -18.57 -2.72 -13.57
C GLY A 68 -18.00 -3.09 -12.20
N GLU A 69 -16.95 -3.91 -12.22
CA GLU A 69 -16.23 -4.38 -11.04
C GLU A 69 -15.74 -3.20 -10.16
N PHE A 70 -16.41 -2.97 -9.03
CA PHE A 70 -15.95 -2.00 -8.04
C PHE A 70 -14.95 -2.67 -7.10
N VAL A 71 -14.01 -1.92 -6.55
CA VAL A 71 -13.11 -2.41 -5.49
C VAL A 71 -13.41 -1.59 -4.25
N VAL A 72 -13.76 -2.28 -3.15
CA VAL A 72 -13.97 -1.64 -1.85
C VAL A 72 -12.65 -1.69 -1.09
N ALA A 73 -12.15 -0.53 -0.66
CA ALA A 73 -10.96 -0.41 0.17
C ALA A 73 -11.34 0.20 1.52
N SER A 74 -10.88 -0.40 2.61
CA SER A 74 -10.97 0.18 3.95
C SER A 74 -9.57 0.35 4.51
N GLY A 75 -9.26 1.55 5.01
CA GLY A 75 -7.93 1.89 5.50
C GLY A 75 -7.95 2.51 6.89
N THR A 76 -6.86 2.30 7.63
CA THR A 76 -6.57 2.98 8.89
C THR A 76 -5.13 3.46 8.87
N GLY A 77 -4.90 4.71 9.24
CA GLY A 77 -3.55 5.28 9.26
C GLY A 77 -3.53 6.79 9.12
N ALA A 78 -2.33 7.36 9.21
CA ALA A 78 -2.04 8.74 8.85
C ALA A 78 -1.16 8.72 7.60
N ALA A 79 -1.60 9.42 6.54
CA ALA A 79 -0.82 9.64 5.33
C ALA A 79 0.08 10.86 5.48
#